data_AF-A0A0D0HED2-F1
#
_entry.id   AF-A0A0D0HED2-F1
#
_cell.length_a   1.000
_cell.length_b   1.000
_cell.length_c   1.000
_cell.angle_alpha   90.00
_cell.angle_beta   90.00
_cell.angle_gamma   90.00
#
_symmetry.space_group_name_H-M   'P 1'
#
loop_
_entity.id
_entity.type
_entity.pdbx_description
1 polymer ?
#
loop_
_entity_poly.entity_id
_entity_poly.type
_entity_poly.pdbx_seq_one_letter_code
_entity_poly.pdbx_strand_id
1 'polypeptide(L)'
;MAGISSLWQDDYWLLVMQLYMRKPVGLKRMYSRQMVDLSIELHLPPSFIYEKMFDLRNGATPFLSSLMQRYKDNPRRLRADAAKVRSMMGFSCASAFYDGVEVKETFEKDFSQIPHCEPLTPVALILVLDLYFRLTPITMVASTPEVEELARLIGVKARVVEDVLNVYQILDPYLNRQEFMVTPLLQPCQQIWQRYGNGSIEQLAALAAQLRDYYA
;
A
#
# COMPACT_ATOMS: atom_id res chain seq x y z
N MET A 1 -21.43 -7.76 -2.49
CA MET A 1 -20.12 -8.42 -2.26
C MET A 1 -19.94 -9.63 -3.18
N ALA A 2 -20.16 -9.46 -4.49
CA ALA A 2 -19.75 -10.42 -5.52
C ALA A 2 -18.82 -9.63 -6.45
N GLY A 3 -17.53 -9.97 -6.52
CA GLY A 3 -16.61 -9.23 -7.38
C GLY A 3 -15.11 -9.50 -7.20
N ILE A 4 -14.65 -9.89 -6.01
CA ILE A 4 -13.21 -10.18 -5.78
C ILE A 4 -12.93 -11.69 -5.74
N SER A 5 -13.84 -12.49 -5.16
CA SER A 5 -13.70 -13.96 -5.09
C SER A 5 -13.57 -14.61 -6.48
N SER A 6 -14.18 -14.02 -7.51
CA SER A 6 -14.10 -14.51 -8.89
C SER A 6 -12.76 -14.25 -9.59
N LEU A 7 -11.88 -13.43 -9.01
CA LEU A 7 -10.56 -13.10 -9.57
C LEU A 7 -9.44 -14.02 -9.04
N TRP A 8 -9.74 -14.80 -8.00
CA TRP A 8 -8.79 -15.74 -7.42
C TRP A 8 -8.57 -16.95 -8.33
N GLN A 9 -7.30 -17.31 -8.55
CA GLN A 9 -6.91 -18.53 -9.25
C GLN A 9 -6.14 -19.45 -8.29
N ASP A 10 -6.41 -20.75 -8.34
CA ASP A 10 -5.77 -21.71 -7.42
C ASP A 10 -4.25 -21.76 -7.54
N ASP A 11 -3.70 -21.47 -8.72
CA ASP A 11 -2.25 -21.40 -8.93
C ASP A 11 -1.58 -20.26 -8.12
N TYR A 12 -2.33 -19.23 -7.73
CA TYR A 12 -1.82 -18.13 -6.89
C TYR A 12 -1.45 -18.59 -5.48
N TRP A 13 -1.93 -19.76 -5.03
CA TRP A 13 -1.50 -20.35 -3.77
C TRP A 13 0.01 -20.56 -3.70
N LEU A 14 0.67 -20.85 -4.82
CA LEU A 14 2.14 -21.00 -4.87
C LEU A 14 2.86 -19.67 -4.60
N LEU A 15 2.29 -18.55 -5.05
CA LEU A 15 2.86 -17.22 -4.84
C LEU A 15 2.64 -16.74 -3.40
N VAL A 16 1.44 -16.94 -2.85
CA VAL A 16 1.15 -16.67 -1.43
C VAL A 16 2.02 -17.53 -0.52
N MET A 17 2.19 -18.82 -0.84
CA MET A 17 3.07 -19.70 -0.09
C MET A 17 4.53 -19.28 -0.19
N GLN A 18 5.00 -18.87 -1.37
CA GLN A 18 6.35 -18.34 -1.54
C GLN A 18 6.59 -17.12 -0.64
N LEU A 19 5.61 -16.22 -0.57
CA LEU A 19 5.66 -15.06 0.31
C LEU A 19 5.67 -15.48 1.79
N TYR A 20 4.78 -16.38 2.21
CA TYR A 20 4.72 -16.93 3.57
C TYR A 20 6.04 -17.57 4.02
N MET A 21 6.70 -18.32 3.12
CA MET A 21 7.94 -19.04 3.39
C MET A 21 9.20 -18.15 3.35
N ARG A 22 9.10 -16.91 2.86
CA ARG A 22 10.22 -15.96 2.91
C ARG A 22 10.54 -15.64 4.38
N LYS A 23 11.80 -15.54 4.76
CA LYS A 23 12.16 -15.27 6.17
C LYS A 23 11.75 -13.83 6.58
N PRO A 24 11.27 -13.61 7.83
CA PRO A 24 10.89 -14.64 8.81
C PRO A 24 9.62 -15.38 8.36
N VAL A 25 9.61 -16.71 8.47
CA VAL A 25 8.49 -17.54 7.99
C VAL A 25 7.23 -17.20 8.77
N GLY A 26 6.10 -17.04 8.08
CA GLY A 26 4.81 -16.74 8.70
C GLY A 26 4.04 -15.65 7.98
N LEU A 27 2.99 -15.16 8.66
CA LEU A 27 2.18 -14.05 8.18
C LEU A 27 3.05 -12.80 7.99
N LYS A 28 2.91 -12.15 6.83
CA LYS A 28 3.53 -10.86 6.57
C LYS A 28 2.61 -9.74 7.04
N ARG A 29 3.19 -8.62 7.43
CA ARG A 29 2.40 -7.41 7.74
C ARG A 29 1.65 -7.00 6.47
N MET A 30 0.40 -6.57 6.64
CA MET A 30 -0.55 -6.33 5.54
C MET A 30 0.02 -5.40 4.47
N TYR A 31 0.70 -4.33 4.86
CA TYR A 31 1.32 -3.39 3.92
C TYR A 31 2.84 -3.50 3.85
N SER A 32 3.42 -4.62 4.29
CA SER A 32 4.85 -4.86 4.02
C SER A 32 5.12 -4.81 2.52
N ARG A 33 6.29 -4.28 2.12
CA ARG A 33 6.63 -4.11 0.70
C ARG A 33 6.38 -5.35 -0.15
N GLN A 34 6.77 -6.52 0.34
CA GLN A 34 6.59 -7.79 -0.36
C GLN A 34 5.12 -8.21 -0.52
N MET A 35 4.25 -7.82 0.42
CA MET A 35 2.81 -8.03 0.32
C MET A 35 2.23 -7.11 -0.75
N VAL A 36 2.58 -5.83 -0.71
CA VAL A 36 2.13 -4.83 -1.68
C VAL A 36 2.61 -5.18 -3.09
N ASP A 37 3.87 -5.58 -3.25
CA ASP A 37 4.43 -6.00 -4.55
C ASP A 37 3.65 -7.19 -5.12
N LEU A 38 3.34 -8.20 -4.30
CA LEU A 38 2.53 -9.34 -4.72
C LEU A 38 1.08 -8.93 -5.03
N SER A 39 0.52 -8.01 -4.26
CA SER A 39 -0.82 -7.47 -4.48
C SER A 39 -0.93 -6.76 -5.82
N ILE A 40 0.05 -5.90 -6.15
CA ILE A 40 0.14 -5.22 -7.43
C ILE A 40 0.34 -6.24 -8.56
N GLU A 41 1.22 -7.23 -8.37
CA GLU A 41 1.47 -8.31 -9.34
C GLU A 41 0.19 -9.08 -9.69
N LEU A 42 -0.70 -9.29 -8.71
CA LEU A 42 -1.94 -10.06 -8.87
C LEU A 42 -3.18 -9.20 -9.12
N HIS A 43 -3.06 -7.87 -9.09
CA HIS A 43 -4.20 -6.95 -9.06
C HIS A 43 -5.23 -7.29 -7.97
N LEU A 44 -4.74 -7.72 -6.80
CA LEU A 44 -5.55 -8.11 -5.64
C LEU A 44 -5.12 -7.31 -4.41
N PRO A 45 -6.05 -6.69 -3.66
CA PRO A 45 -5.70 -5.78 -2.58
C PRO A 45 -4.95 -6.50 -1.44
N PRO A 46 -4.07 -5.82 -0.68
CA PRO A 46 -3.27 -6.44 0.37
C PRO A 46 -4.07 -7.15 1.46
N SER A 47 -5.26 -6.64 1.79
CA SER A 47 -6.18 -7.28 2.74
C SER A 47 -6.64 -8.67 2.28
N PHE A 48 -6.89 -8.84 0.97
CA PHE A 48 -7.31 -10.12 0.39
C PHE A 48 -6.16 -11.13 0.39
N ILE A 49 -4.95 -10.70 0.00
CA ILE A 49 -3.77 -11.57 0.05
C ILE A 49 -3.44 -11.97 1.50
N TYR A 50 -3.60 -11.06 2.45
CA TYR A 50 -3.43 -11.34 3.88
C TYR A 50 -4.42 -12.42 4.36
N GLU A 51 -5.70 -12.33 3.98
CA GLU A 51 -6.71 -13.35 4.28
C GLU A 51 -6.31 -14.72 3.69
N LYS A 52 -5.86 -14.76 2.43
CA LYS A 52 -5.38 -16.02 1.82
C LYS A 52 -4.17 -16.58 2.57
N MET A 53 -3.26 -15.73 3.00
CA MET A 53 -2.12 -16.18 3.81
C MET A 53 -2.56 -16.75 5.16
N PHE A 54 -3.63 -16.21 5.75
CA PHE A 54 -4.25 -16.73 6.96
C PHE A 54 -4.90 -18.11 6.73
N ASP A 55 -5.64 -18.28 5.63
CA ASP A 55 -6.20 -19.56 5.20
C ASP A 55 -5.10 -20.63 5.01
N LEU A 56 -3.99 -20.25 4.37
CA LEU A 56 -2.82 -21.12 4.17
C LEU A 56 -2.21 -21.55 5.50
N ARG A 57 -2.03 -20.62 6.45
CA ARG A 57 -1.47 -20.91 7.77
C ARG A 57 -2.35 -21.89 8.54
N ASN A 58 -3.67 -21.73 8.47
CA ASN A 58 -4.61 -22.55 9.21
C ASN A 58 -4.90 -23.90 8.53
N GLY A 59 -4.37 -24.12 7.32
CA GLY A 59 -4.71 -25.31 6.55
C GLY A 59 -6.21 -25.41 6.29
N ALA A 60 -6.85 -24.28 5.96
CA ALA A 60 -8.31 -24.13 5.89
C ALA A 60 -9.01 -25.19 5.01
N THR A 61 -8.28 -25.81 4.08
CA THR A 61 -8.71 -26.98 3.33
C THR A 61 -7.65 -28.09 3.34
N PRO A 62 -8.04 -29.37 3.11
CA PRO A 62 -7.08 -30.48 2.96
C PRO A 62 -6.07 -30.26 1.83
N PHE A 63 -6.49 -29.56 0.77
CA PHE A 63 -5.61 -29.15 -0.32
C PHE A 63 -4.47 -28.25 0.19
N LEU A 64 -4.78 -27.20 0.98
CA LEU A 64 -3.77 -26.29 1.53
C LEU A 64 -2.80 -26.98 2.48
N SER A 65 -3.32 -27.90 3.31
CA SER A 65 -2.49 -28.71 4.19
C SER A 65 -1.50 -29.58 3.38
N SER A 66 -1.98 -30.21 2.30
CA SER A 66 -1.15 -31.03 1.40
C SER A 66 -0.13 -30.19 0.64
N LEU A 67 -0.53 -29.00 0.19
CA LEU A 67 0.34 -28.04 -0.49
C LEU A 67 1.49 -27.59 0.43
N MET A 68 1.17 -27.23 1.68
CA MET A 68 2.15 -26.85 2.69
C MET A 68 3.14 -27.98 2.94
N GLN A 69 2.67 -29.21 3.12
CA GLN A 69 3.53 -30.39 3.31
C GLN A 69 4.45 -30.65 2.12
N ARG A 70 3.97 -30.46 0.88
CA ARG A 70 4.75 -30.68 -0.34
C ARG A 70 5.97 -29.77 -0.45
N TYR A 71 5.86 -28.53 0.00
CA TYR A 71 6.90 -27.51 -0.22
C TYR A 71 7.65 -27.07 1.05
N LYS A 72 7.20 -27.41 2.26
CA LYS A 72 7.83 -26.98 3.52
C LYS A 72 9.34 -27.26 3.58
N ASP A 73 9.76 -28.43 3.08
CA ASP A 73 11.17 -28.87 3.08
C ASP A 73 11.85 -28.67 1.71
N ASN A 74 11.13 -28.11 0.73
CA ASN A 74 11.57 -28.01 -0.67
C ASN A 74 11.46 -26.58 -1.23
N PRO A 75 12.15 -25.58 -0.65
CA PRO A 75 12.02 -24.17 -1.07
C PRO A 75 12.50 -23.90 -2.50
N ARG A 76 13.46 -24.69 -3.00
CA ARG A 76 13.93 -24.60 -4.40
C ARG A 76 12.82 -24.99 -5.38
N ARG A 77 12.09 -26.05 -5.08
CA ARG A 77 10.95 -26.51 -5.90
C ARG A 77 9.82 -25.48 -5.87
N LEU A 78 9.49 -24.95 -4.69
CA LEU A 78 8.49 -23.88 -4.56
C LEU A 78 8.84 -22.67 -5.43
N ARG A 79 10.11 -22.26 -5.45
CA ARG A 79 10.57 -21.15 -6.29
C ARG A 79 10.43 -21.45 -7.78
N ALA A 80 10.79 -22.65 -8.23
CA ALA A 80 10.66 -23.04 -9.63
C ALA A 80 9.20 -23.10 -10.08
N ASP A 81 8.33 -23.72 -9.27
CA ASP A 81 6.91 -23.85 -9.59
C ASP A 81 6.21 -22.48 -9.55
N ALA A 82 6.54 -21.61 -8.59
CA ALA A 82 6.08 -20.22 -8.55
C ALA A 82 6.56 -19.39 -9.76
N ALA A 83 7.79 -19.60 -10.23
CA ALA A 83 8.29 -18.93 -11.44
C ALA A 83 7.52 -19.39 -12.67
N LYS A 84 7.12 -20.66 -12.74
CA LYS A 84 6.25 -21.17 -13.81
C LYS A 84 4.87 -20.48 -13.76
N VAL A 85 4.27 -20.33 -12.58
CA VAL A 85 3.01 -19.56 -12.44
C VAL A 85 3.18 -18.14 -12.97
N ARG A 86 4.23 -17.43 -12.56
CA ARG A 86 4.54 -16.08 -13.09
C ARG A 86 4.69 -16.05 -14.61
N SER A 87 5.33 -17.06 -15.20
CA SER A 87 5.47 -17.13 -16.67
C SER A 87 4.13 -17.33 -17.40
N MET A 88 3.10 -17.82 -16.70
CA MET A 88 1.75 -17.99 -17.23
C MET A 88 0.85 -16.78 -16.97
N MET A 89 1.21 -15.92 -16.00
CA MET A 89 0.50 -14.65 -15.75
C MET A 89 0.70 -13.72 -16.95
N GLY A 90 -0.41 -13.26 -17.54
CA GLY A 90 -0.42 -12.49 -18.79
C GLY A 90 -0.89 -13.27 -20.03
N PHE A 91 -1.01 -14.60 -19.97
CA PHE A 91 -1.65 -15.38 -21.04
C PHE A 91 -3.19 -15.31 -21.01
N SER A 92 -3.77 -14.92 -19.88
CA SER A 92 -5.15 -14.44 -19.82
C SER A 92 -5.13 -12.94 -20.11
N CYS A 93 -5.46 -12.53 -21.34
CA CYS A 93 -5.62 -11.13 -21.76
C CYS A 93 -6.79 -10.45 -21.03
N ALA A 94 -6.70 -10.26 -19.72
CA ALA A 94 -7.67 -9.49 -18.95
C ALA A 94 -7.58 -7.99 -19.30
N SER A 95 -6.37 -7.49 -19.62
CA SER A 95 -6.17 -6.11 -20.07
C SER A 95 -6.91 -5.79 -21.37
N ALA A 96 -7.02 -6.73 -22.31
CA ALA A 96 -7.79 -6.57 -23.55
C ALA A 96 -9.32 -6.58 -23.32
N PHE A 97 -9.79 -7.06 -22.17
CA PHE A 97 -11.21 -7.12 -21.84
C PHE A 97 -11.75 -5.81 -21.23
N TYR A 98 -10.89 -5.02 -20.59
CA TYR A 98 -11.26 -3.75 -19.93
C TYR A 98 -10.89 -2.49 -20.72
N ASP A 99 -10.48 -2.65 -21.98
CA ASP A 99 -10.14 -1.54 -22.87
C ASP A 99 -11.39 -0.66 -23.09
N GLY A 100 -11.39 0.55 -22.53
CA GLY A 100 -12.50 1.50 -22.61
C GLY A 100 -13.49 1.52 -21.44
N VAL A 101 -13.25 0.79 -20.35
CA VAL A 101 -14.05 0.90 -19.11
C VAL A 101 -13.33 1.82 -18.13
N GLU A 102 -14.05 2.80 -17.55
CA GLU A 102 -13.54 3.62 -16.43
C GLU A 102 -13.08 2.71 -15.28
N VAL A 103 -11.77 2.53 -15.18
CA VAL A 103 -11.14 1.74 -14.13
C VAL A 103 -11.32 2.52 -12.82
N LYS A 104 -12.22 2.02 -11.94
CA LYS A 104 -12.35 2.49 -10.55
C LYS A 104 -10.96 2.72 -9.97
N GLU A 105 -10.76 3.81 -9.23
CA GLU A 105 -9.48 4.07 -8.55
C GLU A 105 -9.04 2.81 -7.79
N THR A 106 -8.02 2.16 -8.33
CA THR A 106 -7.53 0.90 -7.78
C THR A 106 -6.49 1.20 -6.71
N PHE A 107 -6.30 0.28 -5.76
CA PHE A 107 -5.36 0.47 -4.65
C PHE A 107 -3.92 0.64 -5.14
N GLU A 108 -3.57 0.13 -6.34
CA GLU A 108 -2.23 0.24 -6.93
C GLU A 108 -1.81 1.69 -7.14
N LYS A 109 -2.76 2.60 -7.40
CA LYS A 109 -2.47 4.03 -7.53
C LYS A 109 -1.91 4.63 -6.23
N ASP A 110 -2.33 4.12 -5.07
CA ASP A 110 -1.86 4.61 -3.77
C ASP A 110 -0.36 4.35 -3.54
N PHE A 111 0.19 3.33 -4.20
CA PHE A 111 1.59 2.93 -4.12
C PHE A 111 2.43 3.40 -5.33
N SER A 112 1.80 4.09 -6.29
CA SER A 112 2.47 4.62 -7.48
C SER A 112 3.01 6.04 -7.23
N GLN A 113 4.07 6.42 -7.94
CA GLN A 113 4.62 7.77 -7.86
C GLN A 113 3.62 8.80 -8.37
N ILE A 114 3.56 9.95 -7.70
CA ILE A 114 2.74 11.09 -8.11
C ILE A 114 3.50 11.83 -9.23
N PRO A 115 2.90 11.99 -10.43
CA PRO A 115 3.52 12.73 -11.52
C PRO A 115 3.92 14.14 -11.09
N HIS A 116 5.14 14.55 -11.43
CA HIS A 116 5.70 15.88 -11.12
C HIS A 116 5.94 16.17 -9.63
N CYS A 117 5.76 15.18 -8.76
CA CYS A 117 6.02 15.26 -7.32
C CYS A 117 6.95 14.13 -6.86
N GLU A 118 7.72 13.54 -7.77
CA GLU A 118 8.59 12.41 -7.47
C GLU A 118 9.62 12.78 -6.38
N PRO A 119 9.88 11.89 -5.41
CA PRO A 119 9.49 10.47 -5.36
C PRO A 119 8.21 10.19 -4.53
N LEU A 120 7.34 11.17 -4.27
CA LEU A 120 6.17 10.99 -3.41
C LEU A 120 5.14 10.02 -4.02
N THR A 121 4.44 9.30 -3.14
CA THR A 121 3.29 8.45 -3.46
C THR A 121 2.08 8.92 -2.64
N PRO A 122 0.83 8.56 -3.01
CA PRO A 122 -0.32 8.86 -2.17
C PRO A 122 -0.21 8.26 -0.76
N VAL A 123 0.38 7.08 -0.60
CA VAL A 123 0.69 6.50 0.73
C VAL A 123 1.61 7.41 1.54
N ALA A 124 2.64 8.01 0.93
CA ALA A 124 3.48 8.98 1.62
C ALA A 124 2.66 10.19 2.10
N LEU A 125 1.74 10.69 1.27
CA LEU A 125 0.85 11.79 1.65
C LEU A 125 -0.10 11.41 2.80
N ILE A 126 -0.62 10.17 2.84
CA ILE A 126 -1.42 9.67 3.98
C ILE A 126 -0.61 9.71 5.28
N LEU A 127 0.66 9.29 5.24
CA LEU A 127 1.54 9.34 6.41
C LEU A 127 1.82 10.78 6.86
N VAL A 128 1.97 11.72 5.92
CA VAL A 128 2.12 13.14 6.25
C VAL A 128 0.83 13.73 6.82
N LEU A 129 -0.35 13.34 6.32
CA LEU A 129 -1.63 13.75 6.88
C LEU A 129 -1.84 13.23 8.31
N ASP A 130 -1.42 11.99 8.60
CA ASP A 130 -1.42 11.47 9.96
C ASP A 130 -0.44 12.25 10.88
N LEU A 131 0.70 12.70 10.35
CA LEU A 131 1.60 13.59 11.07
C LEU A 131 0.99 14.98 11.28
N TYR A 132 0.27 15.53 10.29
CA TYR A 132 -0.41 16.81 10.35
C TYR A 132 -1.33 16.91 11.57
N PHE A 133 -2.17 15.89 11.81
CA PHE A 133 -3.08 15.87 12.96
C PHE A 133 -2.39 15.69 14.32
N ARG A 134 -1.10 15.34 14.35
CA ARG A 134 -0.31 15.17 15.57
C ARG A 134 0.54 16.38 15.92
N LEU A 135 0.80 17.26 14.95
CA LEU A 135 1.61 18.45 15.13
C LEU A 135 0.74 19.69 15.35
N THR A 136 1.35 20.71 15.96
CA THR A 136 0.78 22.06 15.96
C THR A 136 1.32 22.85 14.78
N PRO A 137 0.58 23.81 14.21
CA PRO A 137 1.02 24.58 13.04
C PRO A 137 2.43 25.18 13.16
N ILE A 138 2.83 25.66 14.34
CA ILE A 138 4.16 26.27 14.56
C ILE A 138 5.31 25.25 14.48
N THR A 139 5.01 23.96 14.69
CA THR A 139 5.98 22.87 14.69
C THR A 139 5.99 22.10 13.36
N MET A 140 5.19 22.49 12.37
CA MET A 140 5.16 21.88 11.03
C MET A 140 6.31 22.40 10.15
N VAL A 141 7.57 22.23 10.61
CA VAL A 141 8.79 22.72 9.93
C VAL A 141 9.82 21.61 9.78
N ALA A 142 10.71 21.73 8.79
CA ALA A 142 11.69 20.68 8.47
C ALA A 142 12.63 20.28 9.63
N SER A 143 12.90 21.18 10.58
CA SER A 143 13.77 20.91 11.73
C SER A 143 13.09 20.16 12.88
N THR A 144 11.79 19.89 12.78
CA THR A 144 11.03 19.18 13.80
C THR A 144 11.38 17.68 13.76
N PRO A 145 11.75 17.04 14.89
CA PRO A 145 12.21 15.65 14.91
C PRO A 145 11.26 14.65 14.24
N GLU A 146 9.95 14.80 14.45
CA GLU A 146 8.92 13.95 13.86
C GLU A 146 8.84 14.10 12.32
N VAL A 147 9.11 15.31 11.82
CA VAL A 147 9.18 15.61 10.38
C VAL A 147 10.42 14.97 9.76
N GLU A 148 11.57 15.08 10.44
CA GLU A 148 12.82 14.43 10.00
C GLU A 148 12.73 12.90 10.01
N GLU A 149 12.10 12.32 11.04
CA GLU A 149 11.90 10.88 11.15
C GLU A 149 11.00 10.36 10.02
N LEU A 150 9.87 11.03 9.77
CA LEU A 150 8.98 10.65 8.68
C LEU A 150 9.66 10.78 7.32
N ALA A 151 10.40 11.87 7.10
CA ALA A 151 11.13 12.09 5.86
C ALA A 151 12.17 10.98 5.60
N ARG A 152 12.90 10.57 6.64
CA ARG A 152 13.85 9.45 6.57
C ARG A 152 13.16 8.14 6.24
N LEU A 153 12.01 7.87 6.85
CA LEU A 153 11.22 6.66 6.61
C LEU A 153 10.79 6.58 5.14
N ILE A 154 10.16 7.62 4.61
CA ILE A 154 9.62 7.61 3.23
C ILE A 154 10.68 7.93 2.16
N GLY A 155 11.93 8.20 2.56
CA GLY A 155 13.06 8.40 1.65
C GLY A 155 13.10 9.78 0.96
N VAL A 156 12.63 10.84 1.61
CA VAL A 156 12.64 12.23 1.08
C VAL A 156 13.38 13.19 2.01
N LYS A 157 13.61 14.42 1.54
CA LYS A 157 14.14 15.49 2.40
C LYS A 157 13.05 15.99 3.35
N ALA A 158 13.41 16.36 4.59
CA ALA A 158 12.47 16.93 5.56
C ALA A 158 11.69 18.15 5.02
N ARG A 159 12.33 18.95 4.16
CA ARG A 159 11.67 20.07 3.48
C ARG A 159 10.47 19.65 2.62
N VAL A 160 10.54 18.48 1.97
CA VAL A 160 9.43 17.98 1.17
C VAL A 160 8.22 17.65 2.06
N VAL A 161 8.45 17.09 3.25
CA VAL A 161 7.39 16.83 4.23
C VAL A 161 6.79 18.14 4.75
N GLU A 162 7.63 19.13 5.06
CA GLU A 162 7.18 20.48 5.42
C GLU A 162 6.30 21.11 4.33
N ASP A 163 6.70 21.02 3.06
CA ASP A 163 5.94 21.58 1.95
C ASP A 163 4.55 20.91 1.84
N VAL A 164 4.44 19.59 2.06
CA VAL A 164 3.16 18.88 2.11
C VAL A 164 2.32 19.31 3.31
N LEU A 165 2.92 19.45 4.51
CA LEU A 165 2.23 19.95 5.70
C LEU A 165 1.67 21.37 5.47
N ASN A 166 2.42 22.24 4.79
CA ASN A 166 1.95 23.58 4.42
C ASN A 166 0.75 23.53 3.47
N VAL A 167 0.73 22.60 2.51
CA VAL A 167 -0.44 22.38 1.64
C VAL A 167 -1.65 21.94 2.46
N TYR A 168 -1.48 21.01 3.43
CA TYR A 168 -2.60 20.61 4.29
C TYR A 168 -3.13 21.76 5.15
N GLN A 169 -2.28 22.67 5.62
CA GLN A 169 -2.74 23.87 6.32
C GLN A 169 -3.60 24.80 5.46
N ILE A 170 -3.43 24.79 4.13
CA ILE A 170 -4.29 25.54 3.20
C ILE A 170 -5.62 24.81 2.96
N LEU A 171 -5.59 23.48 2.94
CA LEU A 171 -6.77 22.64 2.74
C LEU A 171 -7.64 22.53 3.99
N ASP A 172 -7.08 22.77 5.18
CA ASP A 172 -7.79 22.70 6.45
C ASP A 172 -8.78 23.86 6.62
N PRO A 173 -10.11 23.59 6.62
CA PRO A 173 -11.12 24.63 6.72
C PRO A 173 -11.11 25.37 8.07
N TYR A 174 -10.45 24.82 9.10
CA TYR A 174 -10.33 25.45 10.42
C TYR A 174 -9.19 26.47 10.48
N LEU A 175 -8.21 26.38 9.57
CA LEU A 175 -7.16 27.36 9.42
C LEU A 175 -7.60 28.34 8.33
N ASN A 176 -8.08 29.53 8.73
CA ASN A 176 -8.51 30.58 7.80
C ASN A 176 -7.32 31.21 7.03
N ARG A 177 -6.58 30.40 6.26
CA ARG A 177 -5.45 30.84 5.44
C ARG A 177 -5.95 31.29 4.07
N GLN A 178 -5.88 32.59 3.80
CA GLN A 178 -6.14 33.16 2.48
C GLN A 178 -4.87 33.17 1.62
N GLU A 179 -4.11 32.08 1.63
CA GLU A 179 -2.85 31.97 0.91
C GLU A 179 -3.09 31.34 -0.46
N PHE A 180 -2.74 32.06 -1.53
CA PHE A 180 -2.72 31.51 -2.88
C PHE A 180 -1.41 30.74 -3.09
N MET A 181 -1.48 29.42 -3.23
CA MET A 181 -0.33 28.56 -3.50
C MET A 181 -0.51 27.83 -4.82
N VAL A 182 0.44 28.01 -5.73
CA VAL A 182 0.54 27.22 -6.96
C VAL A 182 1.62 26.16 -6.73
N THR A 183 1.19 24.92 -6.53
CA THR A 183 2.09 23.78 -6.33
C THR A 183 1.48 22.53 -6.98
N PRO A 184 2.30 21.67 -7.62
CA PRO A 184 1.82 20.40 -8.15
C PRO A 184 1.29 19.46 -7.04
N LEU A 185 1.62 19.72 -5.76
CA LEU A 185 1.15 18.96 -4.61
C LEU A 185 -0.31 19.23 -4.23
N LEU A 186 -0.90 20.34 -4.68
CA LEU A 186 -2.22 20.78 -4.19
C LEU A 186 -3.29 19.75 -4.50
N GLN A 187 -3.36 19.28 -5.75
CA GLN A 187 -4.37 18.34 -6.19
C GLN A 187 -4.21 16.95 -5.54
N PRO A 188 -3.00 16.35 -5.50
CA PRO A 188 -2.78 15.10 -4.77
C PRO A 188 -3.11 15.20 -3.28
N CYS A 189 -2.71 16.28 -2.61
CA CYS A 189 -3.04 16.49 -1.20
C CYS A 189 -4.55 16.65 -0.99
N GLN A 190 -5.24 17.36 -1.90
CA GLN A 190 -6.68 17.53 -1.85
C GLN A 190 -7.43 16.19 -1.96
N GLN A 191 -6.99 15.27 -2.84
CA GLN A 191 -7.58 13.94 -2.94
C GLN A 191 -7.44 13.15 -1.63
N ILE A 192 -6.27 13.21 -1.00
CA ILE A 192 -6.01 12.53 0.27
C ILE A 192 -6.80 13.17 1.41
N TRP A 193 -6.92 14.50 1.43
CA TRP A 193 -7.76 15.23 2.37
C TRP A 193 -9.25 14.86 2.22
N GLN A 194 -9.76 14.76 0.99
CA GLN A 194 -11.15 14.34 0.74
C GLN A 194 -11.43 12.92 1.27
N ARG A 195 -10.45 12.01 1.16
CA ARG A 195 -10.57 10.63 1.64
C ARG A 195 -10.47 10.50 3.16
N TYR A 196 -9.61 11.29 3.81
CA TYR A 196 -9.22 11.04 5.21
C TYR A 196 -9.30 12.26 6.13
N GLY A 197 -9.23 13.48 5.60
CA GLY A 197 -9.12 14.72 6.37
C GLY A 197 -10.33 15.04 7.24
N ASN A 198 -11.53 14.62 6.83
CA ASN A 198 -12.77 14.76 7.60
C ASN A 198 -13.18 13.46 8.34
N GLY A 199 -12.33 12.43 8.30
CA GLY A 199 -12.60 11.11 8.88
C GLY A 199 -12.22 10.98 10.35
N SER A 200 -12.25 9.75 10.86
CA SER A 200 -11.74 9.44 12.20
C SER A 200 -10.20 9.48 12.23
N ILE A 201 -9.64 10.34 13.09
CA ILE A 201 -8.19 10.44 13.32
C ILE A 201 -7.62 9.09 13.80
N GLU A 202 -8.38 8.35 14.62
CA GLU A 202 -7.96 7.04 15.13
C GLU A 202 -7.85 6.01 14.01
N GLN A 203 -8.79 6.02 13.06
CA GLN A 203 -8.74 5.13 11.89
C GLN A 203 -7.59 5.50 10.96
N LEU A 204 -7.34 6.79 10.75
CA LEU A 204 -6.20 7.27 9.98
C LEU A 204 -4.87 6.86 10.65
N ALA A 205 -4.75 7.05 11.96
CA ALA A 205 -3.56 6.64 12.71
C ALA A 205 -3.32 5.12 12.66
N ALA A 206 -4.39 4.32 12.77
CA ALA A 206 -4.31 2.87 12.64
C ALA A 206 -3.87 2.44 11.22
N LEU A 207 -4.40 3.08 10.18
CA LEU A 207 -3.99 2.84 8.81
C LEU A 207 -2.53 3.26 8.58
N ALA A 208 -2.15 4.46 9.02
CA ALA A 208 -0.80 4.99 8.90
C ALA A 208 0.22 4.07 9.59
N ALA A 209 -0.10 3.56 10.79
CA ALA A 209 0.75 2.60 11.49
C ALA A 209 1.04 1.34 10.66
N GLN A 210 0.05 0.83 9.93
CA GLN A 210 0.26 -0.32 9.04
C GLN A 210 1.00 0.08 7.75
N LEU A 211 0.68 1.23 7.16
CA LEU A 211 1.32 1.72 5.93
C LEU A 211 2.82 2.00 6.10
N ARG A 212 3.28 2.34 7.32
CA ARG A 212 4.71 2.47 7.63
C ARG A 212 5.50 1.19 7.31
N ASP A 213 4.88 0.02 7.36
CA ASP A 213 5.52 -1.27 7.03
C ASP A 213 5.95 -1.38 5.57
N TYR A 214 5.41 -0.54 4.69
CA TYR A 214 5.81 -0.50 3.29
C TYR A 214 7.24 0.04 3.11
N TYR A 215 7.64 0.94 4.00
CA TYR A 215 8.94 1.63 3.96
C TYR A 215 9.98 1.03 4.92
N ALA A 216 9.58 0.10 5.78
CA ALA A 216 10.45 -0.60 6.73
C ALA A 216 11.26 -1.72 6.07
#